data_AF-A0ABD1FE71-F1
#
_entry.id   AF-A0ABD1FE71-F1
#
_cell.length_a   1.000
_cell.length_b   1.000
_cell.length_c   1.000
_cell.angle_alpha   90.00
_cell.angle_beta   90.00
_cell.angle_gamma   90.00
#
_symmetry.space_group_name_H-M   'P 1'
#
loop_
_entity.id
_entity.type
_entity.pdbx_description
1 polymer ?
#
loop_
_entity_poly.entity_id
_entity_poly.type
_entity_poly.pdbx_seq_one_letter_code
_entity_poly.pdbx_strand_id
1 'polypeptide(L)' 'MAATTFREYIIDILVSIVRHIPNISLEELQTRFFDVMGGPNDFKALELGDLEELLAEVPGLYITENGYFMADV' A
#
# COMPACT_ATOMS: atom_id res chain seq x y z
N MET A 1 -3.58 15.90 19.14
CA MET A 1 -3.04 14.56 18.82
C MET A 1 -3.80 14.08 17.60
N ALA A 2 -3.27 14.26 16.38
CA ALA A 2 -4.05 14.08 15.14
C ALA A 2 -3.20 13.67 13.91
N ALA A 3 -2.01 13.11 14.12
CA ALA A 3 -1.15 12.65 13.02
C ALA A 3 -1.10 11.11 12.88
N THR A 4 -1.76 10.37 13.77
CA THR A 4 -1.73 8.89 13.77
C THR A 4 -2.68 8.29 12.73
N THR A 5 -3.80 8.93 12.42
CA THR A 5 -4.95 8.32 11.73
C THR A 5 -4.78 8.08 10.22
N PHE A 6 -4.07 8.96 9.51
CA PHE A 6 -4.05 8.91 8.04
C PHE A 6 -3.03 7.89 7.51
N ARG A 7 -1.85 7.80 8.14
CA ARG A 7 -0.87 6.77 7.80
C ARG A 7 -1.43 5.38 8.12
N GLU A 8 -2.10 5.20 9.25
CA GLU A 8 -2.80 3.96 9.61
C GLU A 8 -3.87 3.61 8.56
N TYR A 9 -4.65 4.58 8.08
CA TYR A 9 -5.63 4.37 7.02
C TYR A 9 -5.00 3.87 5.70
N ILE A 10 -3.84 4.40 5.30
CA ILE A 10 -3.13 3.94 4.10
C ILE A 10 -2.63 2.52 4.27
N ILE A 11 -2.05 2.21 5.42
CA ILE A 11 -1.61 0.85 5.76
C ILE A 11 -2.80 -0.11 5.67
N ASP A 12 -3.95 0.24 6.26
CA ASP A 12 -5.16 -0.57 6.22
C ASP A 12 -5.65 -0.81 4.78
N ILE A 13 -5.60 0.20 3.91
CA ILE A 13 -5.95 0.03 2.49
C ILE A 13 -4.98 -0.94 1.80
N LEU A 14 -3.68 -0.74 1.96
CA LEU A 14 -2.67 -1.57 1.30
C LEU A 14 -2.79 -3.04 1.74
N VAL A 15 -2.92 -3.28 3.05
CA VAL A 15 -3.16 -4.62 3.61
C VAL A 15 -4.48 -5.19 3.08
N SER A 16 -5.54 -4.38 3.02
CA SER A 16 -6.83 -4.80 2.48
C SER A 16 -6.70 -5.24 1.01
N ILE A 17 -6.02 -4.48 0.15
CA ILE A 17 -5.84 -4.83 -1.27
C ILE A 17 -5.08 -6.15 -1.39
N VAL A 18 -3.96 -6.31 -0.70
CA VAL A 18 -3.13 -7.53 -0.79
C VAL A 18 -3.87 -8.75 -0.23
N ARG A 19 -4.72 -8.58 0.80
CA ARG A 19 -5.59 -9.66 1.32
C ARG A 19 -6.66 -10.12 0.32
N HIS A 20 -7.17 -9.21 -0.51
CA HIS A 20 -8.18 -9.54 -1.53
C HIS A 20 -7.56 -10.05 -2.83
N ILE A 21 -6.31 -9.67 -3.12
CA ILE A 21 -5.58 -10.06 -4.34
C ILE A 21 -4.24 -10.68 -3.90
N PRO A 22 -4.21 -11.98 -3.60
CA PRO A 22 -2.97 -12.67 -3.24
C PRO A 22 -2.03 -12.72 -4.45
N ASN A 23 -0.72 -12.61 -4.19
CA ASN A 23 0.33 -12.54 -5.22
C ASN A 23 0.13 -11.37 -6.21
N ILE A 24 -0.16 -10.17 -5.68
CA ILE A 24 -0.28 -8.96 -6.49
C ILE A 24 1.12 -8.40 -6.81
N SER A 25 1.34 -7.95 -8.05
CA SER A 25 2.59 -7.27 -8.42
C SER A 25 2.62 -5.86 -7.85
N LEU A 26 3.80 -5.23 -7.79
CA LEU A 26 3.91 -3.83 -7.38
C LEU A 26 3.00 -2.95 -8.23
N GLU A 27 3.13 -3.02 -9.56
CA GLU A 27 2.39 -2.18 -10.52
C GLU A 27 0.87 -2.29 -10.35
N GLU A 28 0.37 -3.52 -10.13
CA GLU A 28 -1.06 -3.73 -9.91
C GLU A 28 -1.51 -3.24 -8.53
N LEU A 29 -0.67 -3.39 -7.51
CA LEU A 29 -0.93 -2.83 -6.19
C LEU A 29 -0.98 -1.29 -6.23
N GLN A 30 -0.06 -0.63 -6.94
CA GLN A 30 -0.09 0.83 -7.10
C GLN A 30 -1.36 1.26 -7.82
N THR A 31 -1.72 0.57 -8.91
CA THR A 31 -2.92 0.88 -9.71
C THR A 31 -4.17 0.78 -8.85
N ARG A 32 -4.35 -0.33 -8.13
CA ARG A 32 -5.50 -0.54 -7.23
C ARG A 32 -5.54 0.47 -6.10
N PHE A 33 -4.39 0.76 -5.51
CA PHE A 33 -4.28 1.73 -4.44
C PHE A 33 -4.67 3.13 -4.93
N PHE A 34 -4.16 3.56 -6.09
CA PHE A 34 -4.52 4.86 -6.66
C PHE A 34 -5.98 4.93 -7.09
N ASP A 35 -6.56 3.85 -7.61
CA ASP A 35 -8.00 3.79 -7.90
C ASP A 35 -8.84 4.04 -6.63
N VAL A 36 -8.43 3.45 -5.49
CA VAL A 36 -9.09 3.66 -4.19
C VAL A 36 -8.87 5.08 -3.66
N MET A 37 -7.66 5.64 -3.85
CA MET A 37 -7.29 6.96 -3.36
C MET A 37 -7.81 8.12 -4.22
N GLY A 38 -8.42 7.86 -5.39
CA GLY A 38 -8.89 8.89 -6.32
C GLY A 38 -7.85 9.34 -7.35
N GLY A 39 -6.66 8.72 -7.34
CA GLY A 39 -5.62 8.88 -8.34
C GLY A 39 -4.23 9.13 -7.76
N PRO A 40 -3.18 9.12 -8.61
CA PRO A 40 -1.79 9.33 -8.19
C PRO A 40 -1.49 10.78 -7.74
N ASN A 41 -2.33 11.74 -8.11
CA ASN A 41 -2.15 13.15 -7.74
C ASN A 41 -2.41 13.38 -6.25
N ASP A 42 -3.42 12.72 -5.68
CA ASP A 42 -3.74 12.83 -4.27
C ASP A 42 -2.61 12.23 -3.42
N PHE A 43 -2.06 11.07 -3.81
CA PHE A 43 -0.93 10.47 -3.11
C PHE A 43 0.32 11.37 -3.07
N LYS A 44 0.70 11.99 -4.21
CA LYS A 44 1.83 12.93 -4.25
C LYS A 44 1.57 14.20 -3.44
N ALA A 45 0.34 14.70 -3.44
CA ALA A 45 -0.04 15.89 -2.67
C ALA A 45 0.06 15.66 -1.15
N LEU A 46 0.05 14.39 -0.71
CA LEU A 46 0.10 14.00 0.69
C LEU A 46 1.54 13.81 1.23
N GLU A 47 2.57 14.04 0.40
CA GLU A 47 3.99 13.94 0.78
C GLU A 47 4.37 12.60 1.43
N LEU A 48 3.68 11.53 1.02
CA LEU A 48 3.78 10.20 1.62
C LEU A 48 5.05 9.41 1.27
N GLY A 49 6.00 10.05 0.57
CA GLY A 49 7.22 9.39 0.09
C GLY A 49 6.95 8.45 -1.08
N ASP A 50 7.85 7.48 -1.27
CA ASP A 50 7.64 6.42 -2.25
C ASP A 50 6.68 5.36 -1.71
N LEU A 51 5.79 4.85 -2.58
CA LEU A 51 4.89 3.77 -2.20
C LEU A 51 5.67 2.51 -1.82
N GLU A 52 6.82 2.27 -2.44
CA GLU A 52 7.71 1.15 -2.08
C GLU A 52 8.24 1.26 -0.64
N GLU A 53 8.62 2.47 -0.20
CA GLU A 53 9.07 2.71 1.18
C GLU A 53 7.93 2.46 2.17
N LEU A 54 6.73 2.96 1.86
CA LEU A 54 5.55 2.69 2.68
C LEU A 54 5.25 1.19 2.77
N LEU A 55 5.34 0.46 1.66
CA LEU A 55 5.11 -0.98 1.64
C LEU A 55 6.14 -1.74 2.47
N ALA A 56 7.40 -1.28 2.50
CA ALA A 56 8.43 -1.85 3.37
C ALA A 56 8.19 -1.58 4.87
N GLU A 57 7.49 -0.49 5.20
CA GLU A 57 7.10 -0.15 6.57
C GLU A 57 5.80 -0.82 7.03
N VAL A 58 5.00 -1.39 6.11
CA VAL A 58 3.72 -2.01 6.44
C VAL A 58 3.94 -3.35 7.15
N PRO A 59 3.51 -3.50 8.42
CA PRO A 59 3.62 -4.77 9.13
C PRO A 59 2.75 -5.83 8.46
N GLY A 60 3.33 -7.01 8.19
CA GLY A 60 2.63 -8.13 7.60
C GLY A 60 2.60 -8.12 6.07
N LEU A 61 3.05 -7.05 5.40
CA LEU A 61 3.31 -7.12 3.96
C LEU A 61 4.76 -7.55 3.73
N TYR A 62 4.95 -8.49 2.79
CA TYR A 62 6.29 -8.91 2.38
C TYR A 62 6.33 -9.18 0.87
N ILE A 63 7.50 -8.97 0.29
CA ILE A 63 7.78 -9.20 -1.12
C ILE A 63 8.41 -10.58 -1.26
N THR A 64 7.83 -11.40 -2.13
CA THR A 64 8.37 -12.72 -2.49
C THR A 64 9.61 -12.58 -3.37
N GLU A 65 10.42 -13.64 -3.47
CA GLU A 65 11.61 -13.67 -4.34
C GLU A 65 11.30 -13.43 -5.83
N ASN A 66 10.04 -13.60 -6.23
CA ASN A 66 9.55 -13.33 -7.59
C ASN A 66 8.98 -11.92 -7.78
N GLY A 67 9.06 -11.04 -6.77
CA GLY A 67 8.62 -9.64 -6.84
C GLY A 67 7.12 -9.41 -6.59
N TYR A 68 6.39 -10.39 -6.05
CA TYR A 68 4.97 -10.25 -5.70
C TYR A 68 4.76 -9.96 -4.22
N PHE A 69 3.80 -9.10 -3.91
CA PHE A 69 3.38 -8.77 -2.55
C PHE A 69 2.40 -9.82 -2.00
N MET A 70 2.64 -10.20 -0.76
CA MET A 70 1.77 -11.05 0.04
C MET A 70 1.53 -10.40 1.41
N ALA A 71 0.35 -10.66 1.98
CA ALA A 71 0.01 -10.27 3.34
C ALA A 71 0.02 -11.52 4.22
N ASP A 72 0.75 -11.48 5.33
CA ASP A 72 0.63 -12.48 6.39
C ASP A 72 -0.74 -12.35 7.06
N VAL A 73 -1.29 -13.48 7.49
CA VAL A 73 -2.71 -13.64 7.83
C VAL A 73 -3.09 -12.89 9.10
#